data_AF-A0A6S7K0K0-F1
#
_entry.id   AF-A0A6S7K0K0-F1
#
_cell.length_a   1.000
_cell.length_b   1.000
_cell.length_c   1.000
_cell.angle_alpha   90.00
_cell.angle_beta   90.00
_cell.angle_gamma   90.00
#
_symmetry.space_group_name_H-M   'P 1'
#
loop_
_entity.id
_entity.type
_entity.pdbx_description
1 polymer ?
#
loop_
_entity_poly.entity_id
_entity_poly.type
_entity_poly.pdbx_seq_one_letter_code
_entity_poly.pdbx_strand_id
1 'polypeptide(L)'
;MLGITNYHVYMLINTEREKQQNPNLPITVSFDYLRSGQTEHVVTVEVDEEQDPQLGDSRLDYKVLRLKECESIQDRVPLGSIVRNRQLQEGLVIIVGHPEGNEMEEETCVVVSSYSWREKLKQRHNKCIERHINNPNPSLHMTNDQLLRSAEKYKDCLPYDTMLFTGASGSPVFNLNGDIVAMHTQGYTLNVEGGQCSLMEFGVHFKAIWEDMKSKERHHDVEQLFPNYNLEDMDIDD
;
A
#
# COMPACT_ATOMS: atom_id res chain seq x y z
N MET A 1 -20.75 1.59 -3.78
CA MET A 1 -19.43 1.73 -4.45
C MET A 1 -18.41 0.81 -3.74
N LEU A 2 -17.33 0.41 -4.41
CA LEU A 2 -16.20 -0.30 -3.76
C LEU A 2 -15.01 0.65 -3.55
N GLY A 3 -14.35 0.52 -2.42
CA GLY A 3 -13.04 1.10 -2.14
C GLY A 3 -12.00 0.00 -1.91
N ILE A 4 -10.72 0.37 -1.95
CA ILE A 4 -9.60 -0.52 -1.60
C ILE A 4 -8.67 0.18 -0.63
N THR A 5 -8.13 -0.57 0.31
CA THR A 5 -7.09 -0.13 1.25
C THR A 5 -6.12 -1.27 1.51
N ASN A 6 -5.08 -1.04 2.31
CA ASN A 6 -4.24 -2.13 2.76
C ASN A 6 -4.94 -3.01 3.80
N TYR A 7 -4.65 -4.31 3.75
CA TYR A 7 -5.20 -5.28 4.70
C TYR A 7 -4.77 -4.94 6.15
N HIS A 8 -3.50 -4.58 6.35
CA HIS A 8 -3.02 -4.23 7.69
C HIS A 8 -3.69 -2.96 8.25
N VAL A 9 -4.04 -1.97 7.42
CA VAL A 9 -4.77 -0.77 7.86
C VAL A 9 -6.16 -1.16 8.39
N TYR A 10 -6.87 -2.01 7.66
CA TYR A 10 -8.15 -2.55 8.12
C TYR A 10 -8.02 -3.31 9.46
N MET A 11 -6.96 -4.09 9.62
CA MET A 11 -6.67 -4.78 10.88
C MET A 11 -6.32 -3.83 12.03
N LEU A 12 -5.58 -2.76 11.76
CA LEU A 12 -5.26 -1.74 12.76
C LEU A 12 -6.54 -1.06 13.27
N ILE A 13 -7.46 -0.70 12.38
CA ILE A 13 -8.74 -0.10 12.77
C ILE A 13 -9.53 -1.04 13.69
N ASN A 14 -9.63 -2.33 13.34
CA ASN A 14 -10.33 -3.30 14.18
C ASN A 14 -9.63 -3.53 15.53
N THR A 15 -8.30 -3.56 15.54
CA THR A 15 -7.51 -3.63 16.78
C THR A 15 -7.80 -2.43 17.69
N GLU A 16 -7.91 -1.23 17.15
CA GLU A 16 -8.26 -0.03 17.93
C GLU A 16 -9.71 -0.07 18.44
N ARG A 17 -10.67 -0.54 17.64
CA ARG A 17 -12.07 -0.75 18.09
C ARG A 17 -12.14 -1.70 19.29
N GLU A 18 -11.39 -2.80 19.26
CA GLU A 18 -11.31 -3.77 20.36
C GLU A 18 -10.70 -3.15 21.62
N LYS A 19 -9.59 -2.41 21.49
CA LYS A 19 -8.96 -1.69 22.61
C LYS A 19 -9.90 -0.68 23.26
N GLN A 20 -10.71 -0.01 22.45
CA GLN A 20 -11.73 0.94 22.91
C GLN A 20 -13.00 0.27 23.45
N GLN A 21 -13.10 -1.07 23.40
CA GLN A 21 -14.27 -1.85 23.77
C GLN A 21 -15.54 -1.39 23.04
N ASN A 22 -15.38 -0.88 21.82
CA ASN A 22 -16.48 -0.40 21.00
C ASN A 22 -16.37 -1.00 19.59
N PRO A 23 -16.71 -2.30 19.44
CA PRO A 23 -16.60 -3.01 18.17
C PRO A 23 -17.51 -2.44 17.07
N ASN A 24 -18.52 -1.65 17.45
CA ASN A 24 -19.52 -1.09 16.54
C ASN A 24 -19.21 0.35 16.11
N LEU A 25 -18.04 0.92 16.46
CA LEU A 25 -17.64 2.24 15.96
C LEU A 25 -17.57 2.21 14.43
N PRO A 26 -18.31 3.03 13.68
CA PRO A 26 -18.31 2.94 12.22
C PRO A 26 -16.92 3.17 11.62
N ILE A 27 -16.54 2.37 10.62
CA ILE A 27 -15.41 2.71 9.75
C ILE A 27 -15.92 3.72 8.72
N THR A 28 -15.14 4.77 8.50
CA THR A 28 -15.43 5.77 7.48
C THR A 28 -14.26 5.93 6.53
N VAL A 29 -14.57 6.31 5.29
CA VAL A 29 -13.61 6.72 4.28
C VAL A 29 -13.88 8.18 3.95
N SER A 30 -12.85 9.01 4.07
CA SER A 30 -12.92 10.43 3.74
C SER A 30 -12.32 10.68 2.36
N PHE A 31 -13.07 11.39 1.54
CA PHE A 31 -12.66 11.87 0.23
C PHE A 31 -12.48 13.39 0.25
N ASP A 32 -11.62 13.89 -0.63
CA ASP A 32 -11.29 15.32 -0.79
C ASP A 32 -10.73 15.97 0.50
N TYR A 33 -10.18 15.13 1.37
CA TYR A 33 -9.43 15.54 2.56
C TYR A 33 -8.01 15.92 2.14
N LEU A 34 -7.61 17.15 2.40
CA LEU A 34 -6.29 17.68 2.04
C LEU A 34 -5.49 18.09 3.27
N ARG A 35 -6.14 18.52 4.35
CA ARG A 35 -5.46 19.10 5.52
C ARG A 35 -6.07 18.64 6.84
N SER A 36 -5.24 18.59 7.86
CA SER A 36 -5.67 18.28 9.23
C SER A 36 -6.74 19.28 9.72
N GLY A 37 -7.84 18.75 10.24
CA GLY A 37 -8.97 19.55 10.72
C GLY A 37 -9.86 20.14 9.61
N GLN A 38 -9.64 19.78 8.34
CA GLN A 38 -10.54 20.18 7.26
C GLN A 38 -11.92 19.54 7.46
N THR A 39 -12.95 20.38 7.56
CA THR A 39 -14.36 19.96 7.62
C THR A 39 -15.16 20.40 6.40
N GLU A 40 -14.69 21.45 5.71
CA GLU A 40 -15.32 21.94 4.50
C GLU A 40 -14.92 21.08 3.29
N HIS A 41 -15.90 20.77 2.44
CA HIS A 41 -15.73 20.01 1.20
C HIS A 41 -15.20 18.56 1.35
N VAL A 42 -15.09 18.04 2.58
CA VAL A 42 -14.76 16.63 2.82
C VAL A 42 -16.02 15.79 2.68
N VAL A 43 -15.95 14.73 1.87
CA VAL A 43 -17.03 13.75 1.74
C VAL A 43 -16.65 12.53 2.56
N THR A 44 -17.34 12.30 3.68
CA THR A 44 -17.12 11.12 4.52
C THR A 44 -18.23 10.10 4.30
N VAL A 45 -17.84 8.88 3.96
CA VAL A 45 -18.77 7.78 3.67
C VAL A 45 -18.47 6.61 4.59
N GLU A 46 -19.50 6.10 5.25
CA GLU A 46 -19.38 4.90 6.09
C GLU A 46 -19.18 3.65 5.24
N VAL A 47 -18.37 2.72 5.74
CA VAL A 47 -18.26 1.36 5.20
C VAL A 47 -19.54 0.60 5.55
N ASP A 48 -20.10 -0.08 4.55
CA ASP A 48 -21.23 -0.99 4.71
C ASP A 48 -20.69 -2.38 5.08
N GLU A 49 -20.49 -2.59 6.38
CA GLU A 49 -19.96 -3.85 6.92
C GLU A 49 -20.96 -5.01 6.78
N GLU A 50 -22.27 -4.73 6.64
CA GLU A 50 -23.29 -5.75 6.39
C GLU A 50 -23.17 -6.34 4.98
N GLN A 51 -22.66 -5.55 4.04
CA GLN A 51 -22.41 -5.93 2.64
C GLN A 51 -20.91 -6.05 2.31
N ASP A 52 -20.06 -6.39 3.28
CA ASP A 52 -18.63 -6.61 3.07
C ASP A 52 -18.43 -7.72 2.01
N PRO A 53 -17.68 -7.46 0.92
CA PRO A 53 -17.44 -8.47 -0.11
C PRO A 53 -16.63 -9.68 0.40
N GLN A 54 -16.06 -9.63 1.61
CA GLN A 54 -15.13 -10.62 2.16
C GLN A 54 -13.96 -10.87 1.20
N LEU A 55 -13.45 -9.79 0.62
CA LEU A 55 -12.41 -9.84 -0.41
C LEU A 55 -11.18 -9.08 0.04
N GLY A 56 -10.06 -9.78 0.10
CA GLY A 56 -8.76 -9.27 0.51
C GLY A 56 -7.73 -10.38 0.52
N ASP A 57 -6.47 -9.98 0.70
CA ASP A 57 -5.35 -10.90 0.83
C ASP A 57 -4.27 -10.26 1.71
N SER A 58 -3.84 -10.97 2.75
CA SER A 58 -2.83 -10.45 3.68
C SER A 58 -1.41 -10.54 3.11
N ARG A 59 -1.15 -11.39 2.12
CA ARG A 59 0.15 -11.50 1.45
C ARG A 59 0.33 -10.38 0.44
N LEU A 60 -0.72 -10.02 -0.30
CA LEU A 60 -0.73 -8.84 -1.18
C LEU A 60 -1.13 -7.55 -0.43
N ASP A 61 -1.42 -7.66 0.87
CA ASP A 61 -1.78 -6.57 1.77
C ASP A 61 -2.87 -5.64 1.20
N TYR A 62 -3.99 -6.22 0.74
CA TYR A 62 -5.14 -5.45 0.31
C TYR A 62 -6.45 -5.93 0.93
N LYS A 63 -7.40 -5.02 1.10
CA LYS A 63 -8.78 -5.28 1.53
C LYS A 63 -9.73 -4.41 0.71
N VAL A 64 -10.75 -5.03 0.14
CA VAL A 64 -11.84 -4.34 -0.55
C VAL A 64 -12.93 -4.01 0.47
N LEU A 65 -13.44 -2.78 0.39
CA LEU A 65 -14.47 -2.24 1.28
C LEU A 65 -15.73 -1.92 0.46
N ARG A 66 -16.90 -2.31 0.97
CA ARG A 66 -18.17 -1.80 0.45
C ARG A 66 -18.47 -0.47 1.14
N LEU A 67 -18.75 0.56 0.35
CA LEU A 67 -19.17 1.86 0.89
C LEU A 67 -20.70 1.97 0.80
N LYS A 68 -21.33 2.53 1.85
CA LYS A 68 -22.75 2.87 1.83
C LYS A 68 -23.07 3.80 0.66
N GLU A 69 -24.32 3.77 0.20
CA GLU A 69 -24.78 4.64 -0.88
C GLU A 69 -24.63 6.12 -0.48
N CYS A 70 -23.96 6.89 -1.33
CA CYS A 70 -23.73 8.31 -1.13
C CYS A 70 -23.67 8.99 -2.50
N GLU A 71 -24.60 9.91 -2.76
CA GLU A 71 -24.71 10.62 -4.05
C GLU A 71 -23.42 11.37 -4.41
N SER A 72 -22.74 11.96 -3.41
CA SER A 72 -21.49 12.73 -3.58
C SER A 72 -20.30 11.94 -4.11
N ILE A 73 -20.39 10.60 -4.15
CA ILE A 73 -19.34 9.75 -4.71
C ILE A 73 -19.79 8.95 -5.95
N GLN A 74 -21.08 8.99 -6.33
CA GLN A 74 -21.60 8.15 -7.42
C GLN A 74 -20.92 8.38 -8.77
N ASP A 75 -20.58 9.63 -9.08
CA ASP A 75 -19.95 10.02 -10.34
C ASP A 75 -18.41 9.95 -10.32
N ARG A 76 -17.81 9.44 -9.24
CA ARG A 76 -16.34 9.32 -9.16
C ARG A 76 -15.83 8.24 -10.10
N VAL A 77 -14.69 8.53 -10.71
CA VAL A 77 -14.01 7.62 -11.64
C VAL A 77 -13.55 6.37 -10.88
N PRO A 78 -13.95 5.16 -11.31
CA PRO A 78 -13.48 3.92 -10.71
C PRO A 78 -11.98 3.74 -10.93
N LEU A 79 -11.32 3.09 -9.97
CA LEU A 79 -9.87 2.90 -9.95
C LEU A 79 -9.31 2.28 -11.24
N GLY A 80 -9.93 1.23 -11.78
CA GLY A 80 -9.48 0.59 -13.03
C GLY A 80 -9.38 1.50 -14.24
N SER A 81 -10.12 2.61 -14.25
CA SER A 81 -10.11 3.56 -15.37
C SER A 81 -8.78 4.32 -15.46
N ILE A 82 -8.08 4.47 -14.34
CA ILE A 82 -6.85 5.27 -14.20
C ILE A 82 -5.60 4.42 -13.89
N VAL A 83 -5.77 3.22 -13.36
CA VAL A 83 -4.64 2.31 -13.14
C VAL A 83 -4.15 1.77 -14.48
N ARG A 84 -2.84 1.72 -14.67
CA ARG A 84 -2.19 1.07 -15.83
C ARG A 84 -1.28 -0.04 -15.36
N ASN A 85 -1.30 -1.14 -16.10
CA ASN A 85 -0.41 -2.26 -15.86
C ASN A 85 0.97 -2.00 -16.47
N ARG A 86 1.71 -1.02 -15.93
CA ARG A 86 3.11 -0.78 -16.30
C ARG A 86 4.01 -1.33 -15.23
N GLN A 87 4.73 -2.40 -15.56
CA GLN A 87 5.71 -2.99 -14.65
C GLN A 87 6.94 -2.09 -14.59
N LEU A 88 7.00 -1.21 -13.60
CA LEU A 88 8.19 -0.43 -13.32
C LEU A 88 9.25 -1.33 -12.65
N GLN A 89 10.45 -1.34 -13.20
CA GLN A 89 11.60 -2.04 -12.61
C GLN A 89 12.63 -1.07 -12.03
N GLU A 90 12.61 0.18 -12.48
CA GLU A 90 13.47 1.28 -12.06
C GLU A 90 12.84 2.62 -12.47
N GLY A 91 13.39 3.72 -11.96
CA GLY A 91 12.95 5.08 -12.29
C GLY A 91 12.45 5.86 -11.07
N LEU A 92 11.63 6.87 -11.35
CA LEU A 92 11.00 7.72 -10.34
C LEU A 92 9.50 7.44 -10.29
N VAL A 93 8.95 7.47 -9.09
CA VAL A 93 7.51 7.43 -8.84
C VAL A 93 7.14 8.55 -7.87
N ILE A 94 5.86 8.91 -7.86
CA ILE A 94 5.30 9.92 -6.96
C ILE A 94 4.29 9.23 -6.06
N ILE A 95 4.42 9.41 -4.74
CA ILE A 95 3.44 8.94 -3.76
C ILE A 95 2.70 10.16 -3.24
N VAL A 96 1.37 10.11 -3.28
CA VAL A 96 0.50 11.17 -2.74
C VAL A 96 -0.33 10.55 -1.62
N GLY A 97 -0.09 10.97 -0.39
CA GLY A 97 -0.67 10.32 0.79
C GLY A 97 -0.83 11.23 1.99
N HIS A 98 -1.39 10.69 3.05
CA HIS A 98 -1.60 11.37 4.33
C HIS A 98 -0.82 10.69 5.44
N PRO A 99 0.50 10.94 5.56
CA PRO A 99 1.32 10.27 6.56
C PRO A 99 0.79 10.53 7.96
N GLU A 100 0.43 9.46 8.67
CA GLU A 100 -0.12 9.50 10.04
C GLU A 100 -1.43 10.30 10.16
N GLY A 101 -2.17 10.45 9.06
CA GLY A 101 -3.41 11.24 9.01
C GLY A 101 -3.20 12.75 8.95
N ASN A 102 -1.95 13.21 8.76
CA ASN A 102 -1.61 14.62 8.61
C ASN A 102 -2.06 15.19 7.24
N GLU A 103 -1.60 16.40 6.93
CA GLU A 103 -1.84 17.03 5.64
C GLU A 103 -1.35 16.15 4.48
N MET A 104 -1.96 16.33 3.32
CA MET A 104 -1.54 15.63 2.10
C MET A 104 -0.09 15.97 1.79
N GLU A 105 0.74 14.95 1.64
CA GLU A 105 2.12 15.06 1.22
C GLU A 105 2.31 14.38 -0.13
N GLU A 106 3.17 14.98 -0.94
CA GLU A 106 3.64 14.42 -2.21
C GLU A 106 5.15 14.19 -2.11
N GLU A 107 5.59 12.97 -2.40
CA GLU A 107 7.02 12.65 -2.47
C GLU A 107 7.35 12.00 -3.82
N THR A 108 8.34 12.57 -4.51
CA THR A 108 9.01 11.88 -5.62
C THR A 108 10.11 10.99 -5.07
N CYS A 109 9.95 9.67 -5.22
CA CYS A 109 10.88 8.68 -4.69
C CYS A 109 11.50 7.81 -5.79
N VAL A 110 12.67 7.24 -5.50
CA VAL A 110 13.43 6.42 -6.44
C VAL A 110 13.04 4.96 -6.27
N VAL A 111 12.59 4.32 -7.36
CA VAL A 111 12.40 2.87 -7.42
C VAL A 111 13.75 2.20 -7.25
N VAL A 112 13.84 1.35 -6.23
CA VAL A 112 15.01 0.51 -6.03
C VAL A 112 14.94 -0.65 -7.01
N SER A 113 15.91 -0.71 -7.91
CA SER A 113 15.95 -1.76 -8.93
C SER A 113 15.72 -3.17 -8.37
N SER A 114 14.86 -3.94 -9.03
CA SER A 114 14.51 -5.33 -8.69
C SER A 114 15.74 -6.27 -8.62
N TYR A 115 16.82 -5.92 -9.32
CA TYR A 115 18.09 -6.63 -9.30
C TYR A 115 18.95 -6.34 -8.06
N SER A 116 18.72 -5.21 -7.38
CA SER A 116 19.60 -4.70 -6.31
C SER A 116 18.92 -4.58 -4.94
N TRP A 117 17.58 -4.57 -4.88
CA TRP A 117 16.87 -4.26 -3.65
C TRP A 117 17.21 -5.19 -2.48
N ARG A 118 17.44 -6.48 -2.74
CA ARG A 118 17.82 -7.46 -1.70
C ARG A 118 19.17 -7.12 -1.07
N GLU A 119 20.15 -6.77 -1.89
CA GLU A 119 21.47 -6.37 -1.42
C GLU A 119 21.39 -5.03 -0.68
N LYS A 120 20.61 -4.07 -1.19
CA LYS A 120 20.36 -2.81 -0.47
C LYS A 120 19.66 -3.03 0.86
N LEU A 121 18.68 -3.93 0.94
CA LEU A 121 17.98 -4.28 2.17
C LEU A 121 18.97 -4.84 3.20
N LYS A 122 19.83 -5.79 2.79
CA LYS A 122 20.89 -6.35 3.63
C LYS A 122 21.85 -5.28 4.15
N GLN A 123 22.29 -4.37 3.27
CA GLN A 123 23.17 -3.28 3.63
C GLN A 123 22.51 -2.31 4.63
N ARG A 124 21.26 -1.90 4.38
CA ARG A 124 20.51 -1.02 5.28
C ARG A 124 20.25 -1.68 6.63
N HIS A 125 19.97 -2.98 6.65
CA HIS A 125 19.81 -3.76 7.88
C HIS A 125 21.09 -3.74 8.73
N ASN A 126 22.22 -4.14 8.15
CA ASN A 126 23.49 -4.19 8.88
C ASN A 126 23.91 -2.79 9.36
N LYS A 127 23.71 -1.76 8.54
CA LYS A 127 23.96 -0.37 8.92
C LYS A 127 23.07 0.10 10.07
N CYS A 128 21.80 -0.32 10.12
CA CYS A 128 20.92 0.00 11.25
C CYS A 128 21.43 -0.66 12.55
N ILE A 129 21.85 -1.94 12.49
CA ILE A 129 22.43 -2.66 13.63
C ILE A 129 23.69 -1.96 14.14
N GLU A 130 24.65 -1.65 13.27
CA GLU A 130 25.90 -0.97 13.63
C GLU A 130 25.68 0.41 14.25
N ARG A 131 24.59 1.10 13.87
CA ARG A 131 24.24 2.42 14.42
C ARG A 131 23.63 2.34 15.82
N HIS A 132 22.88 1.29 16.13
CA HIS A 132 22.10 1.21 17.38
C HIS A 132 22.71 0.29 18.43
N ILE A 133 23.64 -0.59 18.04
CA ILE A 133 24.20 -1.62 18.93
C ILE A 133 25.72 -1.44 18.99
N ASN A 134 26.25 -1.17 20.18
CA ASN A 134 27.68 -1.13 20.43
C ASN A 134 28.25 -2.56 20.34
N ASN A 135 29.26 -2.78 19.48
CA ASN A 135 29.86 -4.09 19.20
C ASN A 135 28.81 -5.15 18.79
N PRO A 136 28.14 -4.97 17.64
CA PRO A 136 27.07 -5.85 17.22
C PRO A 136 27.59 -7.27 16.99
N ASN A 137 26.88 -8.26 17.54
CA ASN A 137 27.15 -9.67 17.26
C ASN A 137 26.86 -9.93 15.76
N PRO A 138 27.76 -10.56 14.99
CA PRO A 138 27.51 -10.94 13.60
C PRO A 138 26.23 -11.75 13.37
N SER A 139 25.72 -12.45 14.40
CA SER A 139 24.43 -13.16 14.34
C SER A 139 23.22 -12.23 14.19
N LEU A 140 23.37 -10.94 14.46
CA LEU A 140 22.35 -9.92 14.26
C LEU A 140 22.29 -9.42 12.82
N HIS A 141 23.25 -9.81 11.96
CA HIS A 141 23.17 -9.48 10.54
C HIS A 141 22.11 -10.31 9.85
N MET A 142 21.53 -9.73 8.79
CA MET A 142 20.48 -10.41 8.04
C MET A 142 21.03 -11.71 7.43
N THR A 143 20.39 -12.83 7.76
CA THR A 143 20.75 -14.15 7.23
C THR A 143 20.19 -14.35 5.82
N ASN A 144 20.74 -15.33 5.09
CA ASN A 144 20.20 -15.70 3.78
C ASN A 144 18.74 -16.15 3.86
N ASP A 145 18.35 -16.87 4.92
CA ASP A 145 16.96 -17.29 5.10
C ASP A 145 16.01 -16.11 5.32
N GLN A 146 16.45 -15.07 6.04
CA GLN A 146 15.69 -13.84 6.21
C GLN A 146 15.52 -13.10 4.88
N LEU A 147 16.59 -13.03 4.07
CA LEU A 147 16.52 -12.46 2.72
C LEU A 147 15.57 -13.24 1.81
N LEU A 148 15.59 -14.57 1.85
CA LEU A 148 14.71 -15.42 1.04
C LEU A 148 13.23 -15.22 1.45
N ARG A 149 12.93 -15.20 2.74
CA ARG A 149 11.56 -14.91 3.22
C ARG A 149 11.08 -13.52 2.79
N SER A 150 11.97 -12.52 2.85
CA SER A 150 11.66 -11.16 2.38
C SER A 150 11.41 -11.15 0.87
N ALA A 151 12.22 -11.87 0.11
CA ALA A 151 12.08 -11.99 -1.34
C ALA A 151 10.73 -12.60 -1.75
N GLU A 152 10.26 -13.61 -1.02
CA GLU A 152 8.95 -14.22 -1.26
C GLU A 152 7.81 -13.27 -0.87
N LYS A 153 7.92 -12.60 0.28
CA LYS A 153 6.91 -11.66 0.78
C LYS A 153 6.66 -10.50 -0.19
N TYR A 154 7.73 -9.94 -0.75
CA TYR A 154 7.67 -8.72 -1.57
C TYR A 154 7.85 -8.98 -3.08
N LYS A 155 7.61 -10.21 -3.55
CA LYS A 155 7.78 -10.57 -4.96
C LYS A 155 6.86 -9.79 -5.92
N ASP A 156 5.67 -9.44 -5.43
CA ASP A 156 4.63 -8.74 -6.20
C ASP A 156 4.65 -7.22 -5.94
N CYS A 157 5.75 -6.72 -5.35
CA CYS A 157 5.88 -5.34 -4.90
C CYS A 157 6.97 -4.58 -5.65
N LEU A 158 6.74 -3.28 -5.79
CA LEU A 158 7.69 -2.27 -6.24
C LEU A 158 8.45 -1.71 -5.02
N PRO A 159 9.76 -1.97 -4.87
CA PRO A 159 10.54 -1.39 -3.77
C PRO A 159 10.99 0.03 -4.12
N TYR A 160 10.98 0.94 -3.15
CA TYR A 160 11.50 2.29 -3.32
C TYR A 160 12.14 2.86 -2.04
N ASP A 161 12.88 3.95 -2.21
CA ASP A 161 13.47 4.74 -1.12
C ASP A 161 12.64 6.02 -0.93
N THR A 162 11.86 6.06 0.15
CA THR A 162 10.84 7.09 0.44
C THR A 162 10.93 7.50 1.90
N MET A 163 10.58 8.74 2.18
CA MET A 163 10.38 9.27 3.53
C MET A 163 8.92 9.16 4.00
N LEU A 164 7.98 8.94 3.07
CA LEU A 164 6.59 8.56 3.35
C LEU A 164 6.53 7.09 3.78
N PHE A 165 6.94 6.83 5.02
CA PHE A 165 6.89 5.50 5.65
C PHE A 165 5.44 5.05 5.92
N THR A 166 5.26 4.12 6.87
CA THR A 166 3.99 3.44 7.21
C THR A 166 2.79 4.34 7.49
N GLY A 167 2.98 5.65 7.65
CA GLY A 167 1.89 6.61 7.78
C GLY A 167 1.03 6.76 6.53
N ALA A 168 1.55 6.44 5.33
CA ALA A 168 0.87 6.67 4.06
C ALA A 168 0.26 5.41 3.43
N SER A 169 0.14 4.30 4.18
CA SER A 169 -0.43 3.03 3.69
C SER A 169 -1.78 3.21 2.98
N GLY A 170 -1.92 2.62 1.79
CA GLY A 170 -3.11 2.68 0.94
C GLY A 170 -3.04 3.79 -0.11
N SER A 171 -2.01 4.64 -0.06
CA SER A 171 -1.84 5.75 -0.99
C SER A 171 -1.52 5.27 -2.41
N PRO A 172 -2.04 5.95 -3.45
CA PRO A 172 -1.67 5.66 -4.83
C PRO A 172 -0.21 6.00 -5.12
N VAL A 173 0.44 5.15 -5.91
CA VAL A 173 1.79 5.39 -6.47
C VAL A 173 1.65 5.69 -7.96
N PHE A 174 2.14 6.86 -8.37
CA PHE A 174 2.09 7.35 -9.74
C PHE A 174 3.45 7.19 -10.44
N ASN A 175 3.43 6.83 -11.72
CA ASN A 175 4.60 7.03 -12.58
C ASN A 175 4.68 8.50 -13.06
N LEU A 176 5.75 8.87 -13.77
CA LEU A 176 5.91 10.23 -14.30
C LEU A 176 4.92 10.61 -15.42
N ASN A 177 4.17 9.63 -15.96
CA ASN A 177 3.10 9.89 -16.93
C ASN A 177 1.75 10.20 -16.24
N GLY A 178 1.69 10.09 -14.90
CA GLY A 178 0.47 10.27 -14.12
C GLY A 178 -0.41 9.02 -14.02
N ASP A 179 0.09 7.85 -14.47
CA ASP A 179 -0.64 6.59 -14.29
C ASP A 179 -0.44 6.05 -12.88
N ILE A 180 -1.50 5.50 -12.29
CA ILE A 180 -1.38 4.73 -11.04
C ILE A 180 -0.84 3.33 -11.37
N VAL A 181 0.27 2.95 -10.72
CA VAL A 181 1.02 1.71 -11.01
C VAL A 181 1.10 0.75 -9.81
N ALA A 182 0.91 1.25 -8.60
CA ALA A 182 0.91 0.46 -7.36
C ALA A 182 0.12 1.16 -6.25
N MET A 183 -0.17 0.42 -5.18
CA MET A 183 -0.68 0.95 -3.92
C MET A 183 0.43 0.86 -2.88
N HIS A 184 0.80 1.98 -2.26
CA HIS A 184 1.78 2.02 -1.18
C HIS A 184 1.32 1.11 -0.03
N THR A 185 2.22 0.26 0.48
CA THR A 185 1.98 -0.75 1.51
C THR A 185 3.09 -0.71 2.54
N GLN A 186 3.03 -1.59 3.55
CA GLN A 186 3.99 -1.65 4.63
C GLN A 186 5.40 -2.04 4.18
N GLY A 187 6.38 -1.28 4.66
CA GLY A 187 7.80 -1.54 4.49
C GLY A 187 8.39 -2.71 5.28
N TYR A 188 9.68 -2.93 5.04
CA TYR A 188 10.53 -3.74 5.88
C TYR A 188 11.10 -2.88 7.00
N THR A 189 10.72 -3.19 8.24
CA THR A 189 11.21 -2.51 9.43
C THR A 189 12.02 -3.43 10.33
N LEU A 190 13.01 -2.88 11.03
CA LEU A 190 13.81 -3.58 12.02
C LEU A 190 13.65 -2.90 13.39
N ASN A 191 13.22 -3.68 14.40
CA ASN A 191 13.19 -3.20 15.78
C ASN A 191 14.60 -3.26 16.38
N VAL A 192 15.03 -2.17 16.99
CA VAL A 192 16.34 -2.04 17.66
C VAL A 192 16.16 -1.41 19.03
N GLU A 193 17.19 -1.46 19.88
CA GLU A 193 17.16 -0.71 21.14
C GLU A 193 16.98 0.79 20.85
N GLY A 194 15.96 1.39 21.46
CA GLY A 194 15.65 2.82 21.29
C GLY A 194 14.73 3.16 20.11
N GLY A 195 14.26 2.20 19.32
CA GLY A 195 13.25 2.48 18.28
C GLY A 195 13.14 1.45 17.17
N GLN A 196 12.66 1.90 16.01
CA GLN A 196 12.45 1.10 14.81
C GLN A 196 13.15 1.77 13.63
N CYS A 197 13.92 1.00 12.86
CA CYS A 197 14.48 1.44 11.58
C CYS A 197 13.53 1.02 10.45
N SER A 198 12.97 1.95 9.68
CA SER A 198 12.46 1.60 8.35
C SER A 198 13.64 1.40 7.39
N LEU A 199 13.67 0.24 6.73
CA LEU A 199 14.77 -0.14 5.84
C LEU A 199 14.38 0.00 4.37
N MET A 200 13.13 -0.25 4.00
CA MET A 200 12.66 -0.18 2.62
C MET A 200 11.15 -0.19 2.61
N GLU A 201 10.51 0.68 1.84
CA GLU A 201 9.07 0.66 1.63
C GLU A 201 8.73 0.01 0.29
N PHE A 202 7.48 -0.40 0.15
CA PHE A 202 7.00 -1.17 -0.98
C PHE A 202 5.64 -0.66 -1.46
N GLY A 203 5.37 -0.77 -2.74
CA GLY A 203 4.03 -0.64 -3.30
C GLY A 203 3.59 -1.96 -3.92
N VAL A 204 2.42 -2.48 -3.57
CA VAL A 204 1.87 -3.68 -4.22
C VAL A 204 1.33 -3.31 -5.61
N HIS A 205 1.69 -4.06 -6.63
CA HIS A 205 1.19 -3.83 -7.98
C HIS A 205 -0.31 -4.16 -8.07
N PHE A 206 -1.08 -3.27 -8.71
CA PHE A 206 -2.51 -3.51 -8.94
C PHE A 206 -2.76 -4.73 -9.84
N LYS A 207 -1.82 -5.09 -10.71
CA LYS A 207 -1.87 -6.34 -11.48
C LYS A 207 -2.01 -7.56 -10.56
N ALA A 208 -1.19 -7.65 -9.51
CA ALA A 208 -1.21 -8.78 -8.59
C ALA A 208 -2.53 -8.85 -7.81
N ILE A 209 -3.05 -7.71 -7.37
CA ILE A 209 -4.37 -7.62 -6.71
C ILE A 209 -5.49 -8.07 -7.67
N TRP A 210 -5.46 -7.60 -8.91
CA TRP A 210 -6.44 -7.95 -9.93
C TRP A 210 -6.43 -9.44 -10.27
N GLU A 211 -5.24 -10.04 -10.45
CA GLU A 211 -5.07 -11.47 -10.72
C GLU A 211 -5.59 -12.32 -9.54
N ASP A 212 -5.27 -11.91 -8.31
CA ASP A 212 -5.74 -12.57 -7.10
C ASP A 212 -7.27 -12.50 -6.96
N MET A 213 -7.87 -11.33 -7.16
CA MET A 213 -9.34 -11.16 -7.13
C MET A 213 -10.04 -12.00 -8.21
N LYS A 214 -9.45 -12.10 -9.41
CA LYS A 214 -9.97 -12.97 -10.47
C LYS A 214 -9.86 -14.45 -10.11
N SER A 215 -8.76 -14.87 -9.50
CA SER A 215 -8.57 -16.26 -9.06
C SER A 215 -9.57 -16.69 -7.98
N LYS A 216 -10.11 -15.73 -7.22
CA LYS A 216 -11.16 -15.91 -6.21
C LYS A 216 -12.59 -15.87 -6.79
N GLU A 217 -12.73 -15.93 -8.13
CA GLU A 217 -13.99 -15.91 -8.89
C GLU A 217 -14.88 -14.68 -8.60
N ARG A 218 -14.29 -13.56 -8.17
CA ARG A 218 -15.00 -12.33 -7.82
C ARG A 218 -15.23 -11.40 -9.01
N HIS A 219 -15.77 -11.95 -10.11
CA HIS A 219 -15.91 -11.22 -11.38
C HIS A 219 -16.65 -9.88 -11.25
N HIS A 220 -17.76 -9.85 -10.50
CA HIS A 220 -18.54 -8.63 -10.31
C HIS A 220 -17.78 -7.54 -9.53
N ASP A 221 -17.08 -7.92 -8.46
CA ASP A 221 -16.29 -6.97 -7.66
C ASP A 221 -15.07 -6.46 -8.45
N VAL A 222 -14.45 -7.33 -9.26
CA VAL A 222 -13.37 -6.97 -10.19
C VAL A 222 -13.85 -5.96 -11.23
N GLU A 223 -14.99 -6.19 -11.87
CA GLU A 223 -15.53 -5.25 -12.88
C GLU A 223 -15.91 -3.90 -12.27
N GLN A 224 -16.38 -3.88 -11.02
CA GLN A 224 -16.73 -2.64 -10.34
C GLN A 224 -15.50 -1.83 -9.91
N LEU A 225 -14.45 -2.48 -9.39
CA LEU A 225 -13.25 -1.78 -8.91
C LEU A 225 -12.28 -1.49 -10.06
N PHE A 226 -12.17 -2.42 -11.01
CA PHE A 226 -11.24 -2.41 -12.12
C PHE A 226 -11.94 -2.48 -13.50
N PRO A 227 -12.91 -1.58 -13.80
CA PRO A 227 -13.58 -1.60 -15.09
C PRO A 227 -12.57 -1.29 -16.20
N ASN A 228 -12.66 -2.03 -17.31
CA ASN A 228 -11.78 -1.87 -18.47
C ASN A 228 -10.28 -1.88 -18.11
N TYR A 229 -9.90 -2.64 -17.06
CA TYR A 229 -8.50 -2.71 -16.64
C TYR A 229 -7.64 -3.21 -17.79
N ASN A 230 -6.90 -2.28 -18.37
CA ASN A 230 -6.19 -2.51 -19.61
C ASN A 230 -4.90 -3.27 -19.30
N LEU A 231 -4.90 -4.57 -19.58
CA LEU A 231 -3.69 -5.39 -19.55
C LEU A 231 -2.83 -5.22 -20.81
N GLU A 232 -3.34 -4.50 -21.82
CA GLU A 232 -2.77 -4.45 -23.17
C GLU A 232 -1.54 -3.54 -23.32
N ASP A 233 -1.15 -2.79 -22.30
CA ASP A 233 0.18 -2.13 -22.25
C ASP A 233 1.27 -3.14 -21.81
N MET A 234 1.20 -4.39 -22.28
CA MET A 234 2.43 -5.15 -22.47
C MET A 234 3.10 -4.47 -23.65
N ASP A 235 3.97 -3.49 -23.40
CA ASP A 235 4.84 -2.95 -24.43
C ASP A 235 5.55 -4.14 -25.11
N ILE A 236 5.01 -4.50 -26.28
CA ILE A 236 5.76 -4.94 -27.43
C ILE A 236 6.64 -3.74 -27.75
N ASP A 237 7.95 -3.96 -27.70
CA ASP A 237 9.04 -3.23 -28.37
C ASP A 237 10.30 -3.45 -27.49
N ASP A 238 11.50 -3.74 -27.99
CA ASP A 238 12.03 -4.20 -29.29
C ASP A 238 13.49 -4.64 -28.98
#